data_AF-A0A957V2T2-F1
#
_entry.id   AF-A0A957V2T2-F1
#
_cell.length_a   1.000
_cell.length_b   1.000
_cell.length_c   1.000
_cell.angle_alpha   90.00
_cell.angle_beta   90.00
_cell.angle_gamma   90.00
#
_symmetry.space_group_name_H-M   'P 1'
#
loop_
_entity.id
_entity.type
_entity.pdbx_description
1 polymer ?
#
loop_
_entity_poly.entity_id
_entity_poly.type
_entity_poly.pdbx_seq_one_letter_code
_entity_poly.pdbx_strand_id
1 'polypeptide(L)'
;MTDSTKQETGSQAAAERALIRRIRAGDKAACTECIDLHSPGVYRLALRMTGSPEEAEDITQETFLNAFKAIDSFEGRSGLGTWLYRIAHNTALMRLRKKQPLYVSIDPPVEPELEERTPTPVQLFDWCCLPEQDFAT
;
A
#
# COMPACT_ATOMS: atom_id res chain seq x y z
N MET A 1 -3.06 2.88 -34.31
CA MET A 1 -1.99 2.64 -33.31
C MET A 1 -2.59 2.09 -32.01
N THR A 2 -3.49 1.10 -32.10
CA THR A 2 -4.29 0.58 -30.96
C THR A 2 -4.42 -0.95 -30.95
N ASP A 3 -3.84 -1.65 -31.93
CA ASP A 3 -3.95 -3.12 -32.05
C ASP A 3 -2.78 -3.84 -31.33
N SER A 4 -1.57 -3.25 -31.37
CA SER A 4 -0.36 -3.80 -30.75
C SER A 4 -0.46 -3.96 -29.22
N THR A 5 -1.05 -2.99 -28.52
CA THR A 5 -1.19 -3.04 -27.05
C THR A 5 -2.14 -4.15 -26.56
N LYS A 6 -3.09 -4.58 -27.42
CA LYS A 6 -4.05 -5.63 -27.07
C LYS A 6 -3.46 -7.03 -27.25
N GLN A 7 -2.54 -7.21 -28.21
CA GLN A 7 -1.79 -8.45 -28.40
C GLN A 7 -0.71 -8.66 -27.32
N GLU A 8 -0.02 -7.59 -26.91
CA GLU A 8 1.01 -7.65 -25.85
C GLU A 8 0.43 -8.01 -24.48
N THR A 9 -0.70 -7.41 -24.10
CA THR A 9 -1.36 -7.70 -22.80
C THR A 9 -1.89 -9.14 -22.71
N GLY A 10 -2.40 -9.69 -23.82
CA GLY A 10 -2.83 -11.09 -23.89
C GLY A 10 -1.66 -12.09 -23.73
N SER A 11 -0.52 -11.79 -24.35
CA SER A 11 0.71 -12.58 -24.22
C SER A 11 1.25 -12.55 -22.79
N GLN A 12 1.30 -11.35 -22.18
CA GLN A 12 1.76 -11.17 -20.81
C GLN A 12 0.91 -11.93 -19.80
N ALA A 13 -0.42 -11.91 -19.95
CA ALA A 13 -1.32 -12.67 -19.08
C ALA A 13 -1.15 -14.19 -19.24
N ALA A 14 -0.81 -14.68 -20.43
CA ALA A 14 -0.51 -16.09 -20.65
C ALA A 14 0.81 -16.51 -19.99
N ALA A 15 1.85 -15.67 -20.10
CA ALA A 15 3.13 -15.86 -19.43
C ALA A 15 2.97 -15.88 -17.90
N GLU A 16 2.22 -14.91 -17.35
CA GLU A 16 1.94 -14.85 -15.90
C GLU A 16 1.21 -16.12 -15.41
N ARG A 17 0.21 -16.60 -16.16
CA ARG A 17 -0.47 -17.87 -15.83
C ARG A 17 0.47 -19.08 -15.87
N ALA A 18 1.41 -19.13 -16.81
CA ALA A 18 2.40 -20.19 -16.89
C ALA A 18 3.37 -20.14 -15.70
N LEU A 19 3.83 -18.95 -15.34
CA LEU A 19 4.68 -18.71 -14.17
C LEU A 19 4.00 -19.19 -12.88
N ILE A 20 2.74 -18.80 -12.65
CA ILE A 20 1.97 -19.21 -11.47
C ILE A 20 1.84 -20.74 -11.38
N ARG A 21 1.56 -21.42 -12.50
CA ARG A 21 1.46 -22.90 -12.52
C ARG A 21 2.77 -23.57 -12.10
N ARG A 22 3.90 -23.04 -12.56
CA ARG A 22 5.23 -23.57 -12.19
C ARG A 22 5.54 -23.33 -10.72
N ILE A 23 5.22 -22.14 -10.19
CA ILE A 23 5.38 -21.84 -8.76
C ILE A 23 4.56 -22.82 -7.90
N ARG A 24 3.30 -23.10 -8.27
CA ARG A 24 2.45 -24.09 -7.58
C ARG A 24 3.01 -25.50 -7.63
N ALA A 25 3.73 -25.85 -8.69
CA ALA A 25 4.42 -27.12 -8.81
C ALA A 25 5.73 -27.19 -8.00
N GLY A 26 6.12 -26.12 -7.29
CA GLY A 26 7.34 -26.06 -6.50
C GLY A 26 8.61 -25.83 -7.32
N ASP A 27 8.49 -25.35 -8.56
CA ASP A 27 9.64 -25.00 -9.41
C ASP A 27 10.40 -23.81 -8.81
N LYS A 28 11.59 -24.08 -8.26
CA LYS A 28 12.45 -23.06 -7.65
C LYS A 28 12.87 -21.98 -8.65
N ALA A 29 13.09 -22.34 -9.92
CA ALA A 29 13.46 -21.36 -10.94
C ALA A 29 12.31 -20.39 -11.23
N ALA A 30 11.06 -20.87 -11.20
CA ALA A 30 9.88 -20.02 -11.33
C ALA A 30 9.70 -19.08 -10.13
N CYS A 31 10.03 -19.54 -8.91
CA CYS A 31 10.05 -18.67 -7.73
C CYS A 31 11.09 -17.55 -7.87
N THR A 32 12.30 -17.87 -8.32
CA THR A 32 13.35 -16.87 -8.59
C THR A 32 12.91 -15.87 -9.65
N GLU A 33 12.37 -16.34 -10.77
CA GLU A 33 11.84 -15.49 -11.84
C GLU A 33 10.78 -14.49 -11.33
N CYS A 34 9.87 -14.96 -10.47
CA CYS A 34 8.87 -14.11 -9.81
C CYS A 34 9.49 -13.06 -8.88
N ILE A 35 10.49 -13.45 -8.08
CA ILE A 35 11.22 -12.53 -7.20
C ILE A 35 11.92 -11.47 -8.03
N ASP A 36 12.67 -11.85 -9.05
CA ASP A 36 13.43 -10.91 -9.88
C ASP A 36 12.52 -9.89 -10.56
N LEU A 37 11.36 -10.35 -11.06
CA LEU A 37 10.40 -9.49 -11.74
C LEU A 37 9.72 -8.49 -10.80
N HIS A 38 9.39 -8.89 -9.56
CA HIS A 38 8.51 -8.11 -8.70
C HIS A 38 9.20 -7.47 -7.48
N SER A 39 10.36 -7.97 -7.06
CA SER A 39 11.06 -7.50 -5.86
C SER A 39 11.42 -6.01 -5.91
N PRO A 40 11.83 -5.38 -7.04
CA PRO A 40 12.12 -3.96 -7.02
C PRO A 40 10.88 -3.10 -6.72
N GLY A 41 9.71 -3.52 -7.20
CA GLY A 41 8.44 -2.83 -6.95
C GLY A 41 7.98 -2.97 -5.49
N VAL A 42 8.07 -4.18 -4.97
CA VAL A 42 7.75 -4.50 -3.57
C VAL A 42 8.69 -3.76 -2.61
N TYR A 43 10.00 -3.79 -2.88
CA TYR A 43 11.00 -3.08 -2.07
C TYR A 43 10.75 -1.57 -2.05
N ARG A 44 10.49 -0.95 -3.22
CA ARG A 44 10.15 0.48 -3.28
C ARG A 44 8.86 0.82 -2.53
N LEU A 45 7.90 -0.08 -2.46
CA LEU A 45 6.70 0.12 -1.64
C LEU A 45 7.07 0.07 -0.15
N ALA A 46 7.76 -1.00 0.27
CA ALA A 46 8.15 -1.18 1.66
C ALA A 46 9.02 -0.01 2.16
N LEU A 47 10.01 0.42 1.37
CA LEU A 47 10.87 1.55 1.70
C LEU A 47 10.09 2.85 1.89
N ARG A 48 9.07 3.11 1.04
CA ARG A 48 8.20 4.29 1.21
C ARG A 48 7.34 4.22 2.47
N MET A 49 6.96 3.02 2.90
CA MET A 49 6.14 2.83 4.11
C MET A 49 6.97 2.89 5.39
N THR A 50 8.20 2.38 5.38
CA THR A 50 9.03 2.27 6.59
C THR A 50 10.06 3.37 6.74
N GLY A 51 10.52 3.98 5.65
CA GLY A 51 11.65 4.91 5.65
C GLY A 51 13.01 4.27 6.00
N SER A 52 13.07 2.94 6.19
CA SER A 52 14.27 2.20 6.58
C SER A 52 14.62 1.15 5.53
N PRO A 53 15.84 1.17 4.97
CA PRO A 53 16.30 0.17 3.99
C PRO A 53 16.30 -1.26 4.53
N GLU A 54 16.74 -1.45 5.78
CA GLU A 54 16.81 -2.76 6.45
C GLU A 54 15.40 -3.35 6.60
N GLU A 55 14.46 -2.56 7.10
CA GLU A 55 13.06 -3.00 7.24
C GLU A 55 12.40 -3.27 5.89
N ALA A 56 12.76 -2.49 4.87
CA ALA A 56 12.23 -2.68 3.52
C ALA A 56 12.71 -4.01 2.91
N GLU A 57 13.97 -4.38 3.14
CA GLU A 57 14.52 -5.67 2.71
C GLU A 57 13.79 -6.82 3.41
N ASP A 58 13.68 -6.76 4.73
CA ASP A 58 12.96 -7.74 5.55
C ASP A 58 11.51 -7.95 5.10
N ILE A 59 10.76 -6.86 4.91
CA ILE A 59 9.38 -6.90 4.44
C ILE A 59 9.31 -7.51 3.04
N THR A 60 10.27 -7.19 2.17
CA THR A 60 10.31 -7.75 0.81
C THR A 60 10.49 -9.26 0.86
N GLN A 61 11.46 -9.75 1.65
CA GLN A 61 11.68 -11.18 1.84
C GLN A 61 10.45 -11.87 2.41
N GLU A 62 9.87 -11.33 3.49
CA GLU A 62 8.68 -11.87 4.14
C GLU A 62 7.47 -11.89 3.20
N THR A 63 7.32 -10.88 2.34
CA THR A 63 6.27 -10.82 1.33
C THR A 63 6.32 -12.04 0.41
N PHE A 64 7.49 -12.36 -0.14
CA PHE A 64 7.62 -13.51 -1.06
C PHE A 64 7.46 -14.84 -0.33
N LEU A 65 7.96 -14.97 0.90
CA LEU A 65 7.72 -16.15 1.73
C LEU A 65 6.22 -16.38 1.98
N ASN A 66 5.48 -15.31 2.31
CA ASN A 66 4.03 -15.38 2.50
C ASN A 66 3.29 -15.64 1.19
N ALA A 67 3.72 -15.02 0.10
CA ALA A 67 3.14 -15.21 -1.23
C ALA A 67 3.26 -16.66 -1.69
N PHE A 68 4.44 -17.28 -1.57
CA PHE A 68 4.63 -18.68 -1.97
C PHE A 68 3.89 -19.66 -1.07
N LYS A 69 3.76 -19.38 0.24
CA LYS A 69 2.88 -20.16 1.13
C LYS A 69 1.40 -20.05 0.76
N ALA A 70 0.98 -18.92 0.20
CA ALA A 70 -0.41 -18.62 -0.12
C ALA A 70 -0.75 -18.78 -1.61
N ILE A 71 0.18 -19.23 -2.46
CA ILE A 71 0.03 -19.19 -3.93
C ILE A 71 -1.15 -20.03 -4.44
N ASP A 72 -1.52 -21.10 -3.72
CA ASP A 72 -2.68 -21.92 -4.04
C ASP A 72 -4.01 -21.20 -3.81
N SER A 73 -4.03 -20.21 -2.90
CA SER A 73 -5.20 -19.36 -2.65
C SER A 73 -5.36 -18.23 -3.68
N PHE A 74 -4.39 -18.05 -4.57
CA PHE A 74 -4.45 -16.99 -5.57
C PHE A 74 -5.45 -17.32 -6.69
N GLU A 75 -6.57 -16.61 -6.73
CA GLU A 75 -7.66 -16.87 -7.67
C GLU A 75 -7.49 -16.22 -9.06
N GLY A 76 -6.47 -15.37 -9.26
CA GLY A 76 -6.25 -14.71 -10.56
C GLY A 76 -7.27 -13.61 -10.91
N ARG A 77 -8.05 -13.12 -9.93
CA ARG A 77 -8.95 -11.95 -10.11
C ARG A 77 -8.21 -10.62 -10.31
N SER A 78 -6.91 -10.60 -10.02
CA SER A 78 -5.99 -9.49 -10.27
C SER A 78 -4.71 -10.04 -10.92
N GLY A 79 -3.84 -9.17 -11.45
CA GLY A 79 -2.48 -9.56 -11.80
C GLY A 79 -1.69 -10.02 -10.57
N LEU A 80 -0.64 -10.82 -10.79
CA LEU A 80 0.23 -11.33 -9.73
C LEU A 80 0.92 -10.18 -8.98
N GLY A 81 1.41 -9.18 -9.72
CA GLY A 81 2.02 -7.98 -9.16
C GLY A 81 1.09 -7.24 -8.20
N THR A 82 -0.18 -7.02 -8.56
CA THR A 82 -1.17 -6.38 -7.69
C THR A 82 -1.41 -7.17 -6.41
N TRP A 83 -1.46 -8.49 -6.51
CA TRP A 83 -1.63 -9.37 -5.37
C TRP A 83 -0.42 -9.32 -4.43
N LEU A 84 0.80 -9.35 -4.98
CA LEU A 84 2.05 -9.18 -4.21
C LEU A 84 2.11 -7.83 -3.50
N TYR A 85 1.69 -6.74 -4.16
CA TYR A 85 1.59 -5.41 -3.54
C TYR A 85 0.66 -5.42 -2.32
N ARG A 86 -0.47 -6.12 -2.40
CA ARG A 86 -1.41 -6.24 -1.27
C ARG A 86 -0.79 -7.01 -0.10
N ILE A 87 -0.06 -8.09 -0.37
CA ILE A 87 0.65 -8.85 0.67
C ILE A 87 1.71 -7.94 1.32
N ALA A 88 2.54 -7.28 0.52
CA ALA A 88 3.59 -6.39 1.00
C ALA A 88 3.06 -5.25 1.87
N HIS A 89 1.99 -4.59 1.43
CA HIS A 89 1.33 -3.53 2.19
C HIS A 89 0.84 -4.05 3.55
N ASN A 90 0.21 -5.22 3.60
CA ASN A 90 -0.27 -5.80 4.85
C ASN A 90 0.88 -6.20 5.78
N THR A 91 1.96 -6.80 5.23
CA THR A 91 3.17 -7.14 5.99
C THR A 91 3.83 -5.89 6.58
N ALA A 92 3.98 -4.82 5.78
CA ALA A 92 4.52 -3.55 6.23
C ALA A 92 3.66 -2.91 7.33
N LEU A 93 2.33 -2.85 7.14
CA LEU A 93 1.42 -2.33 8.16
C LEU A 93 1.49 -3.12 9.47
N MET A 94 1.60 -4.46 9.40
CA MET A 94 1.72 -5.29 10.58
C MET A 94 3.02 -5.00 11.35
N ARG A 95 4.14 -4.83 10.65
CA ARG A 95 5.41 -4.42 11.27
C ARG A 95 5.32 -3.04 11.91
N LEU A 96 4.77 -2.05 11.20
CA LEU A 96 4.63 -0.68 11.70
C LEU A 96 3.75 -0.61 12.95
N ARG A 97 2.64 -1.36 12.98
CA ARG A 97 1.77 -1.47 14.17
C ARG A 97 2.48 -2.04 15.39
N LYS A 98 3.36 -3.03 15.20
CA LYS A 98 4.17 -3.59 16.31
C LYS A 98 5.19 -2.59 16.86
N LYS A 99 5.65 -1.64 16.05
CA LYS A 99 6.59 -0.59 16.46
C LYS A 99 5.93 0.57 17.20
N GLN A 100 4.63 0.78 16.97
CA GLN A 100 3.91 1.82 17.71
C GLN A 100 3.84 1.41 19.19
N PRO A 101 4.40 2.21 20.11
CA PRO A 101 4.32 1.90 21.52
C PRO A 101 2.85 1.80 21.92
N LEU A 102 2.48 0.70 22.60
CA LEU A 102 1.15 0.54 23.20
C LEU A 102 0.93 1.52 24.38
N TYR A 103 1.95 2.30 24.76
CA TYR A 103 1.81 3.35 25.75
C TYR A 103 1.36 4.64 25.04
N VAL A 104 0.13 5.05 25.33
CA VAL A 104 -0.30 6.44 25.17
C VAL A 104 0.06 7.14 26.48
N SER A 105 0.63 8.34 26.40
CA SER A 105 0.83 9.17 27.59
C SER A 105 -0.51 9.38 28.28
N ILE A 106 -0.62 9.02 29.56
CA ILE A 106 -1.82 9.31 30.37
C ILE A 106 -1.82 10.79 30.78
N ASP A 107 -0.65 11.42 30.79
CA ASP A 107 -0.53 12.82 31.13
C ASP A 107 -1.29 13.68 30.10
N PRO A 108 -2.11 14.63 30.57
CA PRO A 108 -2.77 15.57 29.68
C PRO A 108 -1.71 16.33 28.87
N PRO A 109 -2.00 16.72 27.62
CA PRO A 109 -1.11 17.57 26.85
C PRO A 109 -0.73 18.78 27.70
N VAL A 110 0.56 19.01 27.89
CA VAL A 110 1.03 20.26 28.49
C VAL A 110 0.63 21.35 27.51
N GLU A 111 -0.46 22.05 27.82
CA GLU A 111 -0.81 23.27 27.11
C GLU A 111 0.39 24.21 27.27
N PRO A 112 1.02 24.67 26.18
CA PRO A 112 2.02 25.71 26.31
C PRO A 112 1.33 26.86 27.04
N GLU A 113 1.97 27.39 28.08
CA GLU A 113 1.52 28.59 28.79
C GLU A 113 1.35 29.69 27.74
N LEU A 114 0.11 29.85 27.27
CA LEU A 114 -0.25 30.91 26.35
C LEU A 114 -0.16 32.18 27.18
N GLU A 115 0.94 32.92 27.02
CA GLU A 115 0.91 34.37 27.27
C GLU A 115 -0.40 34.88 26.67
N GLU A 116 -1.20 35.57 27.49
CA GLU A 116 -2.58 35.99 27.22
C GLU A 116 -2.71 36.67 25.84
N ARG A 117 -2.84 35.86 24.78
CA ARG A 117 -3.30 36.31 23.49
C ARG A 117 -4.80 36.51 23.66
N THR A 118 -5.19 37.76 23.89
CA THR A 118 -6.57 38.20 23.74
C THR A 118 -7.14 37.52 22.49
N PRO A 119 -8.19 36.68 22.60
CA PRO A 119 -8.70 35.98 21.44
C PRO A 119 -9.24 37.05 20.50
N THR A 120 -8.58 37.25 19.35
CA THR A 120 -9.19 37.97 18.24
C THR A 120 -10.48 37.24 17.93
N PRO A 121 -11.65 37.90 17.98
CA PRO A 121 -12.91 37.23 17.73
C PRO A 121 -12.84 36.63 16.33
N VAL A 122 -12.95 35.31 16.26
CA VAL A 122 -13.13 34.62 14.98
C VAL A 122 -14.48 35.13 14.48
N GLN A 123 -14.47 35.97 13.44
CA GLN A 123 -15.70 36.32 12.75
C GLN A 123 -16.20 35.04 12.07
N LEU A 124 -17.01 34.30 12.82
CA LEU A 124 -17.73 33.14 12.33
C LEU A 124 -18.78 33.68 11.36
N PHE A 125 -18.39 33.76 10.09
CA PHE A 125 -19.33 34.04 9.02
C PHE A 125 -20.32 32.88 8.98
N ASP A 126 -21.60 33.18 9.20
CA ASP A 126 -22.65 32.17 9.24
C ASP A 126 -22.87 31.63 7.83
N TRP A 127 -22.27 30.48 7.54
CA TRP A 127 -22.34 29.81 6.25
C TRP A 127 -23.74 29.27 5.92
N CYS A 128 -24.72 29.40 6.83
CA CYS A 128 -26.11 29.05 6.59
C CYS A 128 -26.84 30.03 5.66
N CYS A 129 -26.34 31.26 5.46
CA CYS A 129 -26.91 32.19 4.50
C CYS A 129 -26.26 32.03 3.12
N LEU A 130 -26.47 30.87 2.49
CA LEU A 130 -26.19 30.68 1.06
C LEU A 130 -27.15 31.57 0.25
N PRO A 131 -26.66 32.32 -0.76
CA PRO A 131 -27.48 33.19 -1.60
C PRO A 131 -28.24 32.37 -2.64
N GLU A 132 -29.05 31.40 -2.21
CA GLU A 132 -30.00 30.73 -3.11
C GLU A 132 -31.17 31.66 -3.50
N GLN A 133 -31.38 32.75 -2.76
CA GLN A 133 -32.48 33.71 -2.98
C GLN A 133 -32.22 34.70 -4.12
N ASP A 134 -31.00 34.76 -4.67
CA ASP A 134 -30.69 35.59 -5.84
C ASP A 134 -30.88 34.86 -7.19
N PHE A 135 -31.29 33.58 -7.17
CA PHE A 135 -31.41 32.74 -8.38
C PHE A 135 -32.86 32.50 -8.86
N ALA A 136 -33.87 33.08 -8.21
CA ALA A 136 -35.25 33.01 -8.68
C ALA A 136 -35.65 34.32 -9.38
N THR A 137 -35.51 34.35 -10.71
CA THR A 137 -36.23 35.29 -11.60
C THR A 137 -37.58 34.67 -12.00
#